data_AF-A0A853JCR5-F1
#
_entry.id   AF-A0A853JCR5-F1
#
_cell.length_a   1.000
_cell.length_b   1.000
_cell.length_c   1.000
_cell.angle_alpha   90.00
_cell.angle_beta   90.00
_cell.angle_gamma   90.00
#
_symmetry.space_group_name_H-M   'P 1'
#
loop_
_entity.id
_entity.type
_entity.pdbx_description
1 polymer ?
#
loop_
_entity_poly.entity_id
_entity_poly.type
_entity_poly.pdbx_seq_one_letter_code
_entity_poly.pdbx_strand_id
1 'polypeptide(L)'
;VARFAAGDPTRQGIGIAGSGGQPVRAAGDGVVVYSGSGLVGYGELIIVKHDEQWLSAYGHNRARLVNEGERVRAGQQIAEMGRSGAARDMLHFEIRHNGRPVDPLGYLPRR
;
A
#
# COMPACT_ATOMS: atom_id res chain seq x y z
N VAL A 1 8.87 12.09 3.99
CA VAL A 1 7.40 11.94 3.83
C VAL A 1 7.06 12.40 2.43
N ALA A 2 6.56 11.50 1.57
CA ALA A 2 6.07 11.86 0.24
C ALA A 2 4.58 12.20 0.32
N ARG A 3 4.11 13.15 -0.50
CA ARG A 3 2.71 13.60 -0.52
C ARG A 3 2.05 13.25 -1.85
N PHE A 4 0.76 12.92 -1.78
CA PHE A 4 -0.09 12.73 -2.94
C PHE A 4 -0.20 14.03 -3.75
N ALA A 5 -0.26 13.91 -5.08
CA ALA A 5 -0.61 15.00 -5.97
C ALA A 5 -1.49 14.49 -7.12
N ALA A 6 -2.73 15.00 -7.17
CA ALA A 6 -3.68 14.60 -8.20
C ALA A 6 -3.14 14.86 -9.61
N GLY A 7 -3.22 13.87 -10.49
CA GLY A 7 -2.78 13.97 -11.88
C GLY A 7 -1.28 13.78 -12.11
N ASP A 8 -0.46 13.66 -11.06
CA ASP A 8 0.97 13.38 -11.19
C ASP A 8 1.23 11.85 -11.10
N PRO A 9 1.70 11.20 -12.17
CA PRO A 9 1.95 9.75 -12.19
C PRO A 9 3.07 9.33 -11.24
N THR A 10 3.89 10.26 -10.74
CA THR A 10 4.96 10.00 -9.78
C THR A 10 4.53 10.20 -8.32
N ARG A 11 3.32 10.74 -8.08
CA ARG A 11 2.80 11.06 -6.74
C ARG A 11 1.38 10.52 -6.53
N GLN A 12 1.21 9.24 -6.80
CA GLN A 12 -0.09 8.53 -6.72
C GLN A 12 -0.46 8.07 -5.29
N GLY A 13 0.36 8.37 -4.29
CA GLY A 13 0.14 8.00 -2.89
C GLY A 13 0.90 8.87 -1.90
N ILE A 14 0.97 8.38 -0.67
CA ILE A 14 1.75 8.98 0.41
C ILE A 14 2.90 8.07 0.83
N GLY A 15 4.00 8.70 1.25
CA GLY A 15 5.15 8.01 1.81
C GLY A 15 5.15 8.10 3.33
N ILE A 16 4.94 6.97 4.00
CA ILE A 16 4.94 6.86 5.46
C ILE A 16 6.34 6.42 5.89
N ALA A 17 7.06 7.29 6.59
CA ALA A 17 8.39 6.99 7.10
C ALA A 17 8.30 5.98 8.26
N GLY A 18 9.31 5.13 8.38
CA GLY A 18 9.39 4.14 9.44
C GLY A 18 10.74 3.46 9.47
N SER A 19 10.77 2.24 9.98
CA SER A 19 11.97 1.42 10.09
C SER A 19 11.74 0.06 9.45
N GLY A 20 12.79 -0.50 8.84
CA GLY A 20 12.73 -1.83 8.25
C GLY A 20 12.22 -2.87 9.26
N GLY A 21 11.22 -3.65 8.88
CA GLY A 21 10.58 -4.65 9.74
C GLY A 21 9.37 -4.18 10.52
N GLN A 22 9.03 -2.90 10.49
CA GLN A 22 7.77 -2.45 11.09
C GLN A 22 6.58 -3.13 10.40
N PRO A 23 5.54 -3.50 11.18
CA PRO A 23 4.38 -4.17 10.62
C PRO A 23 3.60 -3.23 9.71
N VAL A 24 3.39 -3.66 8.46
CA VAL A 24 2.46 -3.03 7.51
C VAL A 24 1.12 -3.74 7.66
N ARG A 25 0.06 -2.95 7.91
CA ARG A 25 -1.28 -3.46 8.22
C ARG A 25 -2.28 -3.06 7.15
N ALA A 26 -3.24 -3.95 6.87
CA ALA A 26 -4.34 -3.65 5.96
C ALA A 26 -5.18 -2.49 6.50
N ALA A 27 -5.46 -1.51 5.65
CA ALA A 27 -6.27 -0.33 5.97
C ALA A 27 -7.76 -0.67 6.17
N GLY A 28 -8.22 -1.80 5.61
CA GLY A 28 -9.61 -2.25 5.69
C GLY A 28 -9.72 -3.74 5.34
N ASP A 29 -10.90 -4.31 5.55
CA ASP A 29 -11.23 -5.68 5.14
C ASP A 29 -11.16 -5.81 3.62
N GLY A 30 -10.75 -6.97 3.10
CA GLY A 30 -10.69 -7.17 1.66
C GLY A 30 -10.06 -8.47 1.21
N VAL A 31 -9.76 -8.55 -0.08
CA VAL A 31 -9.07 -9.66 -0.73
C VAL A 31 -7.79 -9.15 -1.37
N VAL A 32 -6.68 -9.86 -1.16
CA VAL A 32 -5.42 -9.58 -1.84
C VAL A 32 -5.57 -9.93 -3.31
N VAL A 33 -5.51 -8.93 -4.19
CA VAL A 33 -5.63 -9.10 -5.65
C VAL A 33 -4.27 -9.02 -6.34
N TYR A 34 -3.21 -8.68 -5.61
CA TYR A 34 -1.85 -8.74 -6.08
C TYR A 34 -0.88 -8.88 -4.91
N SER A 35 0.11 -9.76 -5.04
CA SER A 35 1.26 -9.86 -4.15
C SER A 35 2.48 -10.20 -5.00
N GLY A 36 3.34 -9.21 -5.27
CA GLY A 36 4.48 -9.39 -6.19
C GLY A 36 5.39 -8.18 -6.31
N SER A 37 6.36 -8.22 -7.21
CA SER A 37 7.30 -7.12 -7.50
C SER A 37 7.41 -6.77 -8.99
N GLY A 38 6.46 -7.24 -9.79
CA GLY A 38 6.43 -7.00 -11.24
C GLY A 38 6.01 -5.58 -11.65
N LEU A 39 5.49 -4.76 -10.72
CA LEU A 39 5.13 -3.37 -11.00
C LEU A 39 6.31 -2.44 -10.73
N VAL A 40 6.84 -1.85 -11.82
CA VAL A 40 7.96 -0.90 -11.77
C VAL A 40 7.64 0.27 -10.85
N GLY A 41 8.60 0.62 -9.99
CA GLY A 41 8.49 1.74 -9.06
C GLY A 41 7.88 1.41 -7.70
N TYR A 42 7.26 0.23 -7.52
CA TYR A 42 6.63 -0.14 -6.24
C TYR A 42 7.48 -1.10 -5.39
N GLY A 43 8.48 -1.76 -5.97
CA GLY A 43 9.21 -2.84 -5.31
C GLY A 43 8.27 -3.98 -4.91
N GLU A 44 8.49 -4.59 -3.75
CA GLU A 44 7.59 -5.61 -3.21
C GLU A 44 6.26 -4.96 -2.79
N LEU A 45 5.20 -5.36 -3.48
CA LEU A 45 3.90 -4.70 -3.48
C LEU A 45 2.78 -5.69 -3.11
N ILE A 46 1.84 -5.20 -2.31
CA ILE A 46 0.55 -5.85 -2.06
C ILE A 46 -0.56 -4.89 -2.50
N ILE A 47 -1.58 -5.40 -3.20
CA ILE A 47 -2.81 -4.67 -3.49
C ILE A 47 -3.99 -5.42 -2.86
N VAL A 48 -4.78 -4.71 -2.06
CA VAL A 48 -6.00 -5.22 -1.43
C VAL A 48 -7.20 -4.57 -2.08
N LYS A 49 -8.13 -5.39 -2.58
CA LYS A 49 -9.46 -4.97 -3.04
C LYS A 49 -10.42 -5.01 -1.85
N HIS A 50 -10.99 -3.86 -1.52
CA HIS A 50 -11.97 -3.74 -0.44
C HIS A 50 -13.39 -4.00 -0.96
N ASP A 51 -13.71 -3.47 -2.14
CA ASP A 51 -14.96 -3.70 -2.86
C ASP A 51 -14.77 -3.43 -4.37
N GLU A 52 -15.86 -3.25 -5.12
CA GLU A 52 -15.82 -2.99 -6.56
C GLU A 52 -15.12 -1.67 -6.94
N GLN A 53 -15.13 -0.69 -6.04
CA GLN A 53 -14.67 0.66 -6.31
C GLN A 53 -13.33 0.96 -5.62
N TRP A 54 -13.03 0.28 -4.51
CA TRP A 54 -11.93 0.63 -3.62
C TRP A 54 -10.79 -0.38 -3.61
N LEU A 55 -9.57 0.14 -3.78
CA LEU A 55 -8.31 -0.59 -3.67
C LEU A 55 -7.35 0.16 -2.75
N SER A 56 -6.50 -0.57 -2.02
CA SER A 56 -5.33 -0.03 -1.35
C SER A 56 -4.06 -0.74 -1.79
N ALA A 57 -2.96 0.02 -1.93
CA ALA A 57 -1.67 -0.51 -2.36
C ALA A 57 -0.58 -0.22 -1.32
N TYR A 58 0.26 -1.21 -1.06
CA TYR A 58 1.31 -1.20 -0.03
C TYR A 58 2.63 -1.57 -0.68
N GLY A 59 3.47 -0.59 -1.00
CA GLY A 59 4.75 -0.79 -1.69
C GLY A 59 5.97 -0.70 -0.79
N HIS A 60 7.12 -1.03 -1.37
CA HIS A 60 8.46 -0.99 -0.77
C HIS A 60 8.69 -1.96 0.39
N ASN A 61 7.91 -3.04 0.47
CA ASN A 61 8.02 -3.99 1.58
C ASN A 61 9.35 -4.76 1.52
N ARG A 62 9.84 -5.24 2.68
CA ARG A 62 10.96 -6.21 2.69
C ARG A 62 10.46 -7.66 2.62
N ALA A 63 9.25 -7.90 3.11
CA ALA A 63 8.61 -9.20 3.14
C ALA A 63 7.10 -9.03 2.98
N ARG A 64 6.49 -9.91 2.19
CA ARG A 64 5.04 -10.04 2.02
C ARG A 64 4.61 -11.27 2.82
N LEU A 65 3.58 -11.11 3.64
CA LEU A 65 3.09 -12.17 4.55
C LEU A 65 1.78 -12.78 4.08
N VAL A 66 1.23 -12.26 2.97
CA VAL A 66 -0.03 -12.70 2.37
C VAL A 66 0.15 -12.92 0.87
N ASN A 67 -0.66 -13.82 0.33
CA ASN A 67 -0.64 -14.21 -1.08
C ASN A 67 -1.88 -13.71 -1.83
N GLU A 68 -1.81 -13.69 -3.16
CA GLU A 68 -2.97 -13.41 -3.99
C GLU A 68 -4.12 -14.40 -3.71
N GLY A 69 -5.35 -13.87 -3.66
CA GLY A 69 -6.56 -14.60 -3.30
C GLY A 69 -6.87 -14.66 -1.80
N GLU A 70 -5.93 -14.25 -0.93
CA GLU A 70 -6.13 -14.30 0.52
C GLU A 70 -7.08 -13.20 1.02
N ARG A 71 -7.95 -13.55 1.97
CA ARG A 71 -8.82 -12.58 2.66
C ARG A 71 -8.07 -11.96 3.84
N VAL A 72 -8.14 -10.64 3.96
CA VAL A 72 -7.51 -9.89 5.05
C VAL A 72 -8.54 -9.05 5.79
N ARG A 73 -8.27 -8.79 7.08
CA ARG A 73 -9.07 -7.91 7.93
C ARG A 73 -8.37 -6.58 8.18
N ALA A 74 -9.14 -5.54 8.45
CA ALA A 74 -8.62 -4.25 8.90
C ALA A 74 -7.66 -4.44 10.10
N GLY A 75 -6.47 -3.84 10.00
CA GLY A 75 -5.42 -3.97 11.03
C GLY A 75 -4.62 -5.27 11.00
N GLN A 76 -5.00 -6.27 10.19
CA GLN A 76 -4.20 -7.48 9.98
C GLN A 76 -2.84 -7.10 9.40
N GLN A 77 -1.77 -7.69 9.94
CA GLN A 77 -0.44 -7.52 9.38
C GLN A 77 -0.35 -8.31 8.06
N ILE A 78 0.05 -7.62 7.00
CA ILE A 78 0.11 -8.17 5.64
C ILE A 78 1.54 -8.17 5.08
N ALA A 79 2.42 -7.36 5.65
CA ALA A 79 3.80 -7.21 5.21
C ALA A 79 4.68 -6.64 6.32
N GLU A 80 5.98 -6.60 6.02
CA GLU A 80 6.97 -5.87 6.80
C GLU A 80 7.56 -4.74 5.96
N MET A 81 7.64 -3.54 6.56
CA MET A 81 8.20 -2.37 5.90
C MET A 81 9.64 -2.64 5.49
N GLY A 82 10.01 -2.13 4.32
CA GLY A 82 11.37 -2.18 3.82
C GLY A 82 11.72 -0.93 3.02
N ARG A 83 12.64 -1.13 2.09
CA ARG A 83 13.12 -0.12 1.14
C ARG A 83 13.19 -0.67 -0.30
N SER A 84 12.46 -1.74 -0.63
CA SER A 84 12.58 -2.36 -1.95
C SER A 84 12.16 -1.36 -3.03
N GLY A 85 13.09 -0.94 -3.92
CA GLY A 85 12.81 0.09 -4.91
C GLY A 85 12.63 1.51 -4.35
N ALA A 86 13.00 1.75 -3.08
CA ALA A 86 12.98 3.07 -2.44
C ALA A 86 14.36 3.46 -1.90
N ALA A 87 14.61 4.77 -1.75
CA ALA A 87 15.90 5.28 -1.26
C ALA A 87 16.14 5.07 0.25
N ARG A 88 15.08 4.75 1.01
CA ARG A 88 15.12 4.55 2.47
C ARG A 88 13.96 3.67 2.92
N ASP A 89 14.00 3.22 4.17
CA ASP A 89 12.89 2.47 4.75
C ASP A 89 11.64 3.36 4.86
N MET A 90 10.60 2.98 4.12
CA MET A 90 9.32 3.67 4.09
C MET A 90 8.25 2.77 3.48
N LEU A 91 6.99 3.01 3.85
CA LEU A 91 5.83 2.47 3.16
C LEU A 91 5.37 3.47 2.10
N HIS A 92 5.22 3.00 0.86
CA HIS A 92 4.39 3.70 -0.14
C HIS A 92 2.96 3.21 0.00
N PHE A 93 2.03 4.11 0.28
CA PHE A 93 0.64 3.80 0.50
C PHE A 93 -0.25 4.56 -0.48
N GLU A 94 -1.10 3.84 -1.20
CA GLU A 94 -2.10 4.42 -2.12
C GLU A 94 -3.50 3.94 -1.77
N ILE A 95 -4.47 4.79 -2.05
CA ILE A 95 -5.88 4.42 -2.16
C ILE A 95 -6.33 4.76 -3.57
N ARG A 96 -7.05 3.84 -4.20
CA ARG A 96 -7.67 4.06 -5.52
C ARG A 96 -9.17 3.89 -5.43
N HIS A 97 -9.89 4.84 -6.02
CA HIS A 97 -11.34 4.82 -6.19
C HIS A 97 -11.67 4.77 -7.68
N ASN A 98 -12.43 3.76 -8.10
CA ASN A 98 -12.72 3.47 -9.52
C ASN A 98 -11.46 3.48 -10.39
N GLY A 99 -10.39 2.84 -9.90
CA GLY A 99 -9.09 2.73 -10.57
C GLY A 99 -8.21 3.99 -10.54
N ARG A 100 -8.71 5.13 -10.06
CA ARG A 100 -7.97 6.39 -9.98
C ARG A 100 -7.37 6.60 -8.59
N PRO A 101 -6.09 7.00 -8.47
CA PRO A 101 -5.50 7.31 -7.17
C PRO A 101 -6.16 8.56 -6.57
N VAL A 102 -6.45 8.50 -5.28
CA VAL A 102 -7.05 9.58 -4.49
C VAL A 102 -6.19 9.87 -3.26
N ASP A 103 -6.36 11.04 -2.63
CA ASP A 103 -5.63 11.39 -1.41
C ASP A 103 -5.97 10.41 -0.28
N PRO A 104 -5.03 9.57 0.19
CA PRO A 104 -5.32 8.58 1.22
C PRO A 104 -5.69 9.20 2.58
N LEU A 105 -5.22 10.41 2.88
CA LEU A 105 -5.46 11.07 4.17
C LEU A 105 -6.93 11.45 4.39
N GLY A 106 -7.73 11.51 3.31
CA GLY A 106 -9.17 11.73 3.41
C GLY A 106 -9.97 10.50 3.83
N TYR A 107 -9.39 9.30 3.75
CA TYR A 107 -10.09 8.02 3.94
C TYR A 107 -9.53 7.18 5.10
N LEU A 108 -8.35 7.54 5.61
CA LEU A 108 -7.83 6.93 6.82
C LEU A 108 -8.50 7.54 8.06
N PRO A 109 -8.81 6.73 9.09
CA PRO A 109 -9.33 7.26 10.34
C PRO A 109 -8.35 8.27 10.94
N ARG A 110 -8.89 9.40 11.43
CA ARG A 110 -8.11 10.37 12.21
C ARG A 110 -7.53 9.66 13.43
N ARG A 111 -6.23 9.74 13.60
CA ARG A 111 -5.49 9.19 14.74
C ARG A 111 -5.33 10.22 15.84
#